data_AF-A0A242K1H2-F1
#
_entry.id   AF-A0A242K1H2-F1
#
_cell.length_a   1.000
_cell.length_b   1.000
_cell.length_c   1.000
_cell.angle_alpha   90.00
_cell.angle_beta   90.00
_cell.angle_gamma   90.00
#
_symmetry.space_group_name_H-M   'P 1'
#
loop_
_entity.id
_entity.type
_entity.pdbx_description
1 polymer ?
#
loop_
_entity_poly.entity_id
_entity_poly.type
_entity_poly.pdbx_seq_one_letter_code
_entity_poly.pdbx_strand_id
1 'polypeptide(L)'
;MTRKIGPLMIIEYLLLFLLAALFIFPMLWMIVSSMKPEADVYTNLSSFKAFLPSLNPANWFKTYQEVIERFSIGTYLINSVFYGLTFAFGSIVVNSLAGFAFAKINFKGKKLLFGFLLALLIIPMETVLIPQFTIVNSLGLVNSRLAVVLPAMASVFNIYLFRNFFIAIPEEIIESARLDGASIWTIFLRVMLPMSKPCLLYTSRCV
;
A
#
# COMPACT_ATOMS: atom_id res chain seq x y z
N MET A 1 -27.85 29.21 -13.62
CA MET A 1 -26.51 29.83 -13.41
C MET A 1 -25.54 29.29 -14.44
N THR A 2 -25.45 29.91 -15.61
CA THR A 2 -24.48 29.55 -16.65
C THR A 2 -23.19 30.33 -16.40
N ARG A 3 -22.17 29.67 -15.82
CA ARG A 3 -20.86 30.27 -15.57
C ARG A 3 -20.24 30.61 -16.93
N LYS A 4 -20.05 31.91 -17.22
CA LYS A 4 -19.39 32.36 -18.47
C LYS A 4 -17.97 31.77 -18.49
N ILE A 5 -17.66 30.99 -19.53
CA ILE A 5 -16.35 30.37 -19.70
C ILE A 5 -15.36 31.48 -20.05
N GLY A 6 -14.48 31.83 -19.12
CA GLY A 6 -13.40 32.81 -19.35
C GLY A 6 -12.20 32.16 -20.06
N PRO A 7 -11.35 32.96 -20.73
CA PRO A 7 -10.16 32.44 -21.42
C PRO A 7 -9.18 31.74 -20.47
N LEU A 8 -9.08 32.18 -19.21
CA LEU A 8 -8.28 31.53 -18.17
C LEU A 8 -8.76 30.10 -17.88
N MET A 9 -10.08 29.89 -17.82
CA MET A 9 -10.68 28.58 -17.57
C MET A 9 -10.41 27.61 -18.73
N ILE A 10 -10.37 28.10 -19.97
CA ILE A 10 -10.01 27.30 -21.14
C ILE A 10 -8.54 26.86 -21.05
N ILE A 11 -7.64 27.76 -20.66
CA ILE A 11 -6.21 27.44 -20.48
C ILE A 11 -6.03 26.42 -19.36
N GLU A 12 -6.71 26.58 -18.22
CA GLU A 12 -6.69 25.61 -17.11
C GLU A 12 -7.14 24.22 -17.57
N TYR A 13 -8.27 24.11 -18.28
CA TYR A 13 -8.74 22.83 -18.80
C TYR A 13 -7.80 22.22 -19.82
N LEU A 14 -7.19 23.04 -20.69
CA LEU A 14 -6.23 22.56 -21.68
C LEU A 14 -4.96 22.02 -21.00
N LEU A 15 -4.45 22.70 -19.97
CA LEU A 15 -3.32 22.23 -19.16
C LEU A 15 -3.66 20.94 -18.41
N LEU A 16 -4.83 20.86 -17.79
CA LEU A 16 -5.30 19.64 -17.11
C LEU A 16 -5.46 18.47 -18.09
N PHE A 17 -5.96 18.74 -19.30
CA PHE A 17 -6.10 17.71 -20.34
C PHE A 17 -4.73 17.21 -20.81
N LEU A 18 -3.78 18.09 -21.08
CA LEU A 18 -2.41 17.71 -21.46
C LEU A 18 -1.72 16.90 -20.35
N LEU A 19 -1.89 17.32 -19.10
CA LEU A 19 -1.36 16.60 -17.95
C LEU A 19 -2.01 15.21 -17.83
N ALA A 20 -3.33 15.11 -17.96
CA ALA A 20 -4.04 13.84 -17.96
C ALA A 20 -3.58 12.92 -19.10
N ALA A 21 -3.41 13.46 -20.32
CA ALA A 21 -2.92 12.72 -21.47
C ALA A 21 -1.50 12.18 -21.22
N LEU A 22 -0.61 12.97 -20.61
CA LEU A 22 0.74 12.56 -20.25
C LEU A 22 0.74 11.35 -19.29
N PHE A 23 -0.15 11.32 -18.29
CA PHE A 23 -0.25 10.21 -17.34
C PHE A 23 -0.97 8.98 -17.91
N ILE A 24 -1.97 9.18 -18.77
CA ILE A 24 -2.75 8.08 -19.38
C ILE A 24 -1.96 7.41 -20.50
N PHE A 25 -1.13 8.15 -21.22
CA PHE A 25 -0.34 7.65 -22.34
C PHE A 25 0.43 6.34 -22.05
N PRO A 26 1.25 6.21 -20.98
CA PRO A 26 1.95 4.97 -20.70
C PRO A 26 1.00 3.79 -20.39
N MET A 27 -0.16 4.03 -19.76
CA MET A 27 -1.16 2.98 -19.52
C MET A 27 -1.77 2.49 -20.84
N LEU A 28 -2.12 3.40 -21.75
CA LEU A 28 -2.61 3.04 -23.08
C LEU A 28 -1.55 2.29 -23.88
N TRP A 29 -0.31 2.75 -23.82
CA TRP A 29 0.80 2.09 -24.52
C TRP A 29 1.06 0.68 -24.00
N MET A 30 0.91 0.45 -22.69
CA MET A 30 0.99 -0.88 -22.08
C MET A 30 -0.08 -1.84 -22.62
N ILE A 31 -1.33 -1.38 -22.74
CA ILE A 31 -2.44 -2.18 -23.32
C ILE A 31 -2.18 -2.47 -24.80
N VAL A 32 -1.73 -1.47 -25.55
CA VAL A 32 -1.39 -1.64 -26.97
C VAL A 32 -0.24 -2.63 -27.16
N SER A 33 0.75 -2.59 -26.28
CA SER A 33 1.92 -3.47 -26.34
C SER A 33 1.60 -4.91 -25.93
N SER A 34 0.66 -5.13 -25.00
CA SER A 34 0.23 -6.48 -24.62
C SER A 34 -0.54 -7.21 -25.73
N MET A 35 -1.06 -6.49 -26.72
CA MET A 35 -1.75 -7.03 -27.90
C MET A 35 -0.79 -7.41 -29.05
N LYS A 36 0.51 -7.53 -28.76
CA LYS A 36 1.55 -7.86 -29.73
C LYS A 36 2.33 -9.10 -29.28
N PRO A 37 2.81 -9.92 -30.23
CA PRO A 37 3.85 -10.90 -29.96
C PRO A 37 5.14 -10.20 -29.47
N GLU A 38 5.88 -10.87 -28.59
CA GLU A 38 7.11 -10.33 -27.99
C GLU A 38 8.13 -9.85 -29.04
N ALA A 39 8.33 -10.61 -30.12
CA ALA A 39 9.21 -10.25 -31.23
C ALA A 39 8.80 -8.94 -31.95
N ASP A 40 7.49 -8.68 -32.07
CA ASP A 40 6.97 -7.46 -32.70
C ASP A 40 7.13 -6.23 -31.80
N VAL A 41 7.20 -6.42 -30.48
CA VAL A 41 7.51 -5.32 -29.54
C VAL A 41 8.93 -4.87 -29.78
N TYR A 42 9.91 -5.77 -29.68
CA TYR A 42 11.34 -5.43 -29.80
C TYR A 42 11.75 -4.85 -31.16
N THR A 43 11.15 -5.35 -32.25
CA THR A 43 11.49 -4.89 -33.61
C THR A 43 10.91 -3.52 -33.96
N ASN A 44 9.81 -3.12 -33.33
CA ASN A 44 9.11 -1.86 -33.66
C ASN A 44 9.39 -0.70 -32.69
N LEU A 45 10.29 -0.86 -31.70
CA LEU A 45 10.59 0.15 -30.66
C LEU A 45 10.90 1.55 -31.22
N SER A 46 11.62 1.63 -32.34
CA SER A 46 12.07 2.89 -32.94
C SER A 46 11.07 3.51 -33.91
N SER A 47 9.94 2.85 -34.18
CA SER A 47 8.94 3.28 -35.15
C SER A 47 7.66 3.75 -34.47
N PHE A 48 6.86 4.57 -35.15
CA PHE A 48 5.50 4.92 -34.71
C PHE A 48 4.61 3.68 -34.51
N LYS A 49 4.96 2.55 -35.14
CA LYS A 49 4.34 1.24 -34.91
C LYS A 49 4.48 0.75 -33.46
N ALA A 50 5.44 1.25 -32.68
CA ALA A 50 5.53 0.98 -31.25
C ALA A 50 4.23 1.31 -30.51
N PHE A 51 3.54 2.38 -30.93
CA PHE A 51 2.34 2.93 -30.27
C PHE A 51 1.01 2.43 -30.84
N LEU A 52 1.03 1.60 -31.88
CA LEU A 52 -0.17 1.01 -32.51
C LEU A 52 -0.27 -0.49 -32.17
N PRO A 53 -1.46 -1.08 -32.00
CA PRO A 53 -1.60 -2.52 -31.72
C PRO A 53 -1.09 -3.38 -32.88
N SER A 54 -0.98 -4.70 -32.69
CA SER A 54 -0.61 -5.59 -33.79
C SER A 54 -1.59 -5.39 -34.95
N LEU A 55 -1.04 -5.24 -36.17
CA LEU A 55 -1.83 -5.05 -37.39
C LEU A 55 -2.70 -6.27 -37.74
N ASN A 56 -2.40 -7.42 -37.13
CA ASN A 56 -3.20 -8.63 -37.24
C ASN A 56 -4.04 -8.82 -35.96
N PRO A 57 -5.38 -8.64 -36.02
CA PRO A 57 -6.26 -8.84 -34.87
C PRO A 57 -6.18 -10.25 -34.25
N ALA A 58 -5.78 -11.26 -35.03
CA ALA A 58 -5.60 -12.62 -34.51
C ALA A 58 -4.49 -12.72 -33.45
N ASN A 59 -3.54 -11.78 -33.45
CA ASN A 59 -2.43 -11.77 -32.50
C ASN A 59 -2.76 -11.09 -31.16
N TRP A 60 -3.89 -10.37 -31.06
CA TRP A 60 -4.21 -9.55 -29.89
C TRP A 60 -4.32 -10.36 -28.58
N PHE A 61 -4.75 -11.61 -28.67
CA PHE A 61 -4.93 -12.49 -27.52
C PHE A 61 -3.88 -13.60 -27.38
N LYS A 62 -2.99 -13.74 -28.36
CA LYS A 62 -2.01 -14.84 -28.42
C LYS A 62 -1.04 -14.80 -27.24
N THR A 63 -0.54 -13.61 -26.91
CA THR A 63 0.34 -13.39 -25.75
C THR A 63 -0.35 -13.77 -24.43
N TYR A 64 -1.65 -13.50 -24.29
CA TYR A 64 -2.40 -13.88 -23.10
C TYR A 64 -2.55 -15.40 -22.96
N GLN A 65 -2.87 -16.10 -24.06
CA GLN A 65 -2.93 -17.57 -24.08
C GLN A 65 -1.59 -18.19 -23.70
N GLU A 66 -0.50 -17.69 -24.31
CA GLU A 66 0.85 -18.17 -24.04
C GLU A 66 1.26 -17.97 -22.57
N VAL A 67 0.93 -16.83 -21.95
CA VAL A 67 1.23 -16.58 -20.54
C VAL A 67 0.41 -17.50 -19.62
N ILE A 68 -0.86 -17.74 -19.94
CA ILE A 68 -1.74 -18.63 -19.16
C ILE A 68 -1.26 -20.09 -19.25
N GLU A 69 -0.77 -20.52 -20.40
CA GLU A 69 -0.23 -21.88 -20.60
C GLU A 69 1.15 -22.08 -19.98
N ARG A 70 2.02 -21.07 -20.09
CA ARG A 70 3.40 -21.15 -19.56
C ARG A 70 3.49 -20.93 -18.05
N PHE A 71 2.59 -20.13 -17.47
CA PHE A 71 2.67 -19.73 -16.07
C PHE A 71 1.39 -20.05 -15.31
N SER A 72 1.54 -20.47 -14.05
CA SER A 72 0.42 -20.69 -13.14
C SER A 72 -0.13 -19.37 -12.59
N ILE A 73 -0.68 -18.52 -13.46
CA ILE A 73 -1.20 -17.18 -13.10
C ILE A 73 -2.21 -17.27 -11.95
N GLY A 74 -3.09 -18.28 -11.96
CA GLY A 74 -4.05 -18.49 -10.88
C GLY A 74 -3.38 -18.66 -9.51
N THR A 75 -2.30 -19.43 -9.44
CA THR A 75 -1.52 -19.61 -8.21
C THR A 75 -0.86 -18.30 -7.77
N TYR A 76 -0.32 -17.53 -8.71
CA TYR A 76 0.28 -16.23 -8.40
C TYR A 76 -0.75 -15.23 -7.87
N LEU A 77 -1.94 -15.17 -8.47
CA LEU A 77 -3.04 -14.34 -8.01
C LEU A 77 -3.48 -14.73 -6.59
N ILE A 78 -3.66 -16.03 -6.33
CA ILE A 78 -4.03 -16.53 -5.00
C ILE A 78 -2.95 -16.21 -3.97
N ASN A 79 -1.68 -16.39 -4.32
CA ASN A 79 -0.56 -16.03 -3.45
C ASN A 79 -0.56 -14.53 -3.16
N SER A 80 -0.73 -13.66 -4.16
CA SER A 80 -0.78 -12.21 -3.97
C SER A 80 -1.94 -11.78 -3.08
N VAL A 81 -3.14 -12.34 -3.26
CA VAL A 81 -4.30 -12.09 -2.38
C VAL A 81 -4.00 -12.56 -0.96
N PHE A 82 -3.40 -13.75 -0.80
CA PHE A 82 -3.03 -14.28 0.50
C PHE A 82 -2.02 -13.36 1.22
N TYR A 83 -0.96 -12.95 0.53
CA TYR A 83 0.03 -12.03 1.08
C TYR A 83 -0.60 -10.69 1.43
N GLY A 84 -1.43 -10.15 0.53
CA GLY A 84 -2.14 -8.89 0.71
C GLY A 84 -2.99 -8.88 1.99
N LEU A 85 -3.85 -9.88 2.14
CA LEU A 85 -4.75 -10.00 3.29
C LEU A 85 -4.00 -10.26 4.60
N THR A 86 -3.04 -11.18 4.58
CA THR A 86 -2.28 -11.54 5.79
C THR A 86 -1.44 -10.36 6.27
N PHE A 87 -0.79 -9.65 5.35
CA PHE A 87 -0.04 -8.44 5.66
C PHE A 87 -0.96 -7.32 6.15
N ALA A 88 -2.07 -7.04 5.46
CA ALA A 88 -3.01 -5.99 5.86
C ALA A 88 -3.51 -6.21 7.30
N PHE A 89 -3.99 -7.43 7.59
CA PHE A 89 -4.50 -7.80 8.90
C PHE A 89 -3.39 -7.73 9.96
N GLY A 90 -2.25 -8.36 9.68
CA GLY A 90 -1.10 -8.38 10.58
C GLY A 90 -0.57 -6.99 10.92
N SER A 91 -0.43 -6.15 9.90
CA SER A 91 0.01 -4.77 10.01
C SER A 91 -0.98 -3.94 10.82
N ILE A 92 -2.28 -4.05 10.57
CA ILE A 92 -3.29 -3.36 11.38
C ILE A 92 -3.16 -3.77 12.85
N VAL A 93 -3.10 -5.07 13.15
CA VAL A 93 -3.04 -5.56 14.54
C VAL A 93 -1.78 -5.03 15.23
N VAL A 94 -0.61 -5.25 14.65
CA VAL A 94 0.68 -4.88 15.27
C VAL A 94 0.79 -3.37 15.43
N ASN A 95 0.53 -2.60 14.36
CA ASN A 95 0.77 -1.16 14.36
C ASN A 95 -0.28 -0.40 15.17
N SER A 96 -1.55 -0.85 15.18
CA SER A 96 -2.59 -0.23 16.00
C SER A 96 -2.39 -0.50 17.49
N LEU A 97 -1.94 -1.69 17.89
CA LEU A 97 -1.61 -1.98 19.29
C LEU A 97 -0.44 -1.13 19.77
N ALA A 98 0.64 -1.05 18.99
CA ALA A 98 1.78 -0.20 19.31
C ALA A 98 1.38 1.28 19.35
N GLY A 99 0.63 1.76 18.36
CA GLY A 99 0.11 3.13 18.33
C GLY A 99 -0.77 3.45 19.54
N PHE A 100 -1.64 2.52 19.95
CA PHE A 100 -2.49 2.67 21.12
C PHE A 100 -1.68 2.74 22.42
N ALA A 101 -0.66 1.89 22.57
CA ALA A 101 0.26 1.94 23.69
C ALA A 101 0.99 3.30 23.76
N PHE A 102 1.55 3.77 22.64
CA PHE A 102 2.23 5.07 22.57
C PHE A 102 1.29 6.28 22.65
N ALA A 103 -0.02 6.10 22.48
CA ALA A 103 -1.00 7.16 22.65
C ALA A 103 -1.51 7.19 24.10
N LYS A 104 -2.16 6.13 24.56
CA LYS A 104 -3.00 6.12 25.78
C LYS A 104 -2.40 5.40 26.99
N ILE A 105 -1.37 4.57 26.81
CA ILE A 105 -0.71 3.89 27.94
C ILE A 105 0.45 4.76 28.43
N ASN A 106 0.55 4.96 29.75
CA ASN A 106 1.66 5.66 30.38
C ASN A 106 2.69 4.64 30.86
N PHE A 107 3.87 4.64 30.25
CA PHE A 107 4.99 3.78 30.62
C PHE A 107 6.30 4.57 30.62
N LYS A 108 7.28 4.09 31.40
CA LYS A 108 8.59 4.75 31.55
C LYS A 108 9.34 4.71 30.21
N GLY A 109 9.93 5.83 29.81
CA GLY A 109 10.69 5.94 28.55
C GLY A 109 9.86 6.13 27.28
N LYS A 110 8.53 6.25 27.36
CA LYS A 110 7.60 6.43 26.22
C LYS A 110 8.05 7.47 25.19
N LYS A 111 8.47 8.67 25.63
CA LYS A 111 8.93 9.75 24.75
C LYS A 111 10.24 9.41 24.03
N LEU A 112 11.18 8.79 24.75
CA LEU A 112 12.49 8.41 24.20
C LEU A 112 12.34 7.29 23.16
N LEU A 113 11.60 6.23 23.49
CA LEU A 113 11.34 5.12 22.56
C LEU A 113 10.59 5.58 21.32
N PHE A 114 9.62 6.47 21.47
CA PHE A 114 8.91 7.02 20.33
C PHE A 114 9.80 7.92 19.46
N GLY A 115 10.66 8.75 20.08
CA GLY A 115 11.64 9.55 19.35
C GLY A 115 12.64 8.68 18.58
N PHE A 116 13.12 7.59 19.19
CA PHE A 116 13.98 6.61 18.54
C PHE A 116 13.27 5.94 17.35
N LEU A 117 12.01 5.52 17.53
CA LEU A 117 11.20 5.00 16.43
C LEU A 117 11.15 6.00 15.27
N LEU A 118 10.85 7.27 15.53
CA LEU A 118 10.81 8.28 14.46
C LEU A 118 12.15 8.48 13.75
N ALA A 119 13.28 8.38 14.47
CA ALA A 119 14.60 8.45 13.86
C ALA A 119 14.84 7.32 12.84
N LEU A 120 14.24 6.14 13.04
CA LEU A 120 14.34 5.03 12.09
C LEU A 120 13.65 5.31 10.75
N LEU A 121 12.73 6.29 10.66
CA LEU A 121 12.11 6.69 9.39
C LEU A 121 13.11 7.34 8.41
N ILE A 122 14.26 7.82 8.92
CA ILE A 122 15.31 8.42 8.09
C ILE A 122 16.08 7.32 7.34
N ILE A 123 16.09 6.09 7.84
CA ILE A 123 16.83 4.98 7.25
C ILE A 123 16.07 4.48 6.02
N PRO A 124 16.69 4.51 4.82
CA PRO A 124 16.06 4.01 3.60
C PRO A 124 15.90 2.49 3.63
N MET A 125 14.76 1.99 3.14
CA MET A 125 14.41 0.57 3.20
C MET A 125 15.42 -0.32 2.46
N GLU A 126 16.03 0.20 1.40
CA GLU A 126 17.02 -0.48 0.57
C GLU A 126 18.26 -0.89 1.39
N THR A 127 18.63 -0.10 2.41
CA THR A 127 19.77 -0.41 3.29
C THR A 127 19.48 -1.50 4.32
N VAL A 128 18.20 -1.72 4.64
CA VAL A 128 17.77 -2.70 5.66
C VAL A 128 17.51 -4.08 5.05
N LEU A 129 17.40 -4.17 3.72
CA LEU A 129 17.04 -5.39 3.00
C LEU A 129 18.02 -6.57 3.25
N ILE A 130 19.33 -6.32 3.17
CA ILE A 130 20.36 -7.36 3.41
C ILE A 130 20.36 -7.84 4.87
N PRO A 131 20.38 -6.94 5.89
CA PRO A 131 20.22 -7.34 7.27
C PRO A 131 18.93 -8.13 7.53
N GLN A 132 17.81 -7.69 6.95
CA GLN A 132 16.51 -8.34 7.11
C GLN A 132 16.51 -9.76 6.54
N PHE A 133 17.09 -9.96 5.35
CA PHE A 133 17.26 -11.29 4.77
C PHE A 133 18.12 -12.19 5.67
N THR A 134 19.24 -11.67 6.18
CA THR A 134 20.13 -12.42 7.09
C THR A 134 19.39 -12.91 8.35
N ILE A 135 18.52 -12.06 8.93
CA ILE A 135 17.69 -12.43 10.08
C ILE A 135 16.66 -13.51 9.71
N VAL A 136 15.95 -13.34 8.59
CA VAL A 136 14.98 -14.34 8.12
C VAL A 136 15.65 -15.70 7.84
N ASN A 137 16.88 -15.67 7.31
CA ASN A 137 17.70 -16.87 7.08
C ASN A 137 18.15 -17.53 8.39
N SER A 138 18.61 -16.75 9.37
CA SER A 138 19.00 -17.31 10.68
C SER A 138 17.81 -17.90 11.44
N LEU A 139 16.59 -17.38 11.21
CA LEU A 139 15.34 -17.92 11.72
C LEU A 139 14.88 -19.19 10.98
N GLY A 140 15.56 -19.62 9.90
CA GLY A 140 15.18 -20.78 9.11
C GLY A 140 13.88 -20.60 8.32
N LEU A 141 13.43 -19.35 8.14
CA LEU A 141 12.15 -19.02 7.49
C LEU A 141 12.27 -18.84 5.98
N VAL A 142 13.48 -18.92 5.42
CA VAL A 142 13.70 -18.76 3.97
C VAL A 142 12.87 -19.77 3.18
N ASN A 143 12.37 -19.34 2.03
CA ASN A 143 11.41 -20.08 1.19
C ASN A 143 10.05 -20.34 1.83
N SER A 144 9.68 -19.63 2.90
CA SER A 144 8.33 -19.67 3.48
C SER A 144 7.55 -18.38 3.22
N ARG A 145 6.22 -18.45 3.29
CA ARG A 145 5.36 -17.26 3.20
C ARG A 145 5.61 -16.26 4.34
N LEU A 146 6.04 -16.76 5.50
CA LEU A 146 6.31 -15.95 6.68
C LEU A 146 7.57 -15.08 6.52
N ALA A 147 8.54 -15.50 5.70
CA ALA A 147 9.72 -14.70 5.37
C ALA A 147 9.36 -13.34 4.77
N VAL A 148 8.25 -13.28 4.02
CA VAL A 148 7.79 -12.05 3.36
C VAL A 148 6.89 -11.25 4.31
N VAL A 149 5.97 -11.92 5.00
CA VAL A 149 4.95 -11.24 5.80
C VAL A 149 5.53 -10.66 7.10
N LEU A 150 6.25 -11.46 7.89
CA LEU A 150 6.64 -11.08 9.25
C LEU A 150 7.46 -9.80 9.32
N PRO A 151 8.52 -9.60 8.52
CA PRO A 151 9.35 -8.41 8.65
C PRO A 151 8.62 -7.12 8.31
N ALA A 152 7.62 -7.21 7.43
CA ALA A 152 6.94 -6.05 6.90
C ALA A 152 5.71 -5.65 7.75
N MET A 153 5.20 -6.54 8.62
CA MET A 153 4.03 -6.26 9.47
C MET A 153 4.21 -5.05 10.40
N ALA A 154 5.42 -4.80 10.89
CA ALA A 154 5.70 -3.66 11.74
C ALA A 154 6.25 -2.50 10.91
N SER A 155 5.51 -1.39 10.85
CA SER A 155 5.93 -0.18 10.17
C SER A 155 5.91 0.99 11.12
N VAL A 156 7.08 1.61 11.30
CA VAL A 156 7.26 2.79 12.14
C VAL A 156 6.30 3.92 11.75
N PHE A 157 6.11 4.12 10.44
CA PHE A 157 5.20 5.15 9.94
C PHE A 157 3.74 4.85 10.33
N ASN A 158 3.32 3.59 10.20
CA ASN A 158 1.96 3.19 10.59
C ASN A 158 1.75 3.33 12.10
N ILE A 159 2.73 2.97 12.93
CA ILE A 159 2.69 3.17 14.39
C ILE A 159 2.52 4.65 14.71
N TYR A 160 3.30 5.52 14.08
CA TYR A 160 3.20 6.97 14.22
C TYR A 160 1.81 7.48 13.82
N LEU A 161 1.28 7.00 12.70
CA LEU A 161 -0.03 7.40 12.19
C LEU A 161 -1.15 7.00 13.16
N PHE A 162 -1.19 5.71 13.58
CA PHE A 162 -2.17 5.24 14.56
C PHE A 162 -2.08 6.03 15.86
N ARG A 163 -0.87 6.29 16.36
CA ARG A 163 -0.68 7.09 17.57
C ARG A 163 -1.30 8.48 17.43
N ASN A 164 -1.06 9.17 16.32
CA ASN A 164 -1.59 10.52 16.11
C ASN A 164 -3.12 10.52 16.01
N PHE A 165 -3.70 9.52 15.33
CA PHE A 165 -5.16 9.34 15.32
C PHE A 165 -5.72 9.10 16.72
N PHE A 166 -5.10 8.22 17.51
CA PHE A 166 -5.56 7.91 18.85
C PHE A 166 -5.40 9.08 19.83
N ILE A 167 -4.37 9.92 19.67
CA ILE A 167 -4.20 11.12 20.49
C ILE A 167 -5.31 12.16 20.20
N ALA A 168 -5.78 12.25 18.96
CA ALA A 168 -6.85 13.16 18.58
C ALA A 168 -8.21 12.79 19.20
N ILE A 169 -8.37 11.55 19.71
CA ILE A 169 -9.58 11.11 20.41
C ILE A 169 -9.58 11.68 21.85
N PRO A 170 -10.61 12.46 22.24
CA PRO A 170 -10.73 13.04 23.58
C PRO A 170 -10.63 12.00 24.69
N GLU A 171 -9.95 12.35 25.79
CA GLU A 171 -9.79 11.44 26.94
C GLU A 171 -11.11 11.19 27.68
N GLU A 172 -12.04 12.14 27.64
CA GLU A 172 -13.38 12.05 28.26
C GLU A 172 -14.16 10.80 27.80
N ILE A 173 -13.98 10.38 26.54
CA ILE A 173 -14.62 9.17 25.98
C ILE A 173 -14.02 7.89 26.59
N ILE A 174 -12.73 7.92 26.92
CA ILE A 174 -12.04 6.79 27.54
C ILE A 174 -12.36 6.74 29.03
N GLU A 175 -12.47 7.89 29.69
CA GLU A 175 -12.87 8.00 31.09
C GLU A 175 -14.30 7.51 31.30
N SER A 176 -15.25 7.89 30.44
CA SER A 176 -16.62 7.38 30.50
C SER A 176 -16.68 5.86 30.33
N ALA A 177 -15.97 5.31 29.34
CA ALA A 177 -15.88 3.87 29.17
C ALA A 177 -15.26 3.15 30.38
N ARG A 178 -14.29 3.77 31.07
CA ARG A 178 -13.72 3.22 32.32
C ARG A 178 -14.71 3.28 33.48
N LEU A 179 -15.52 4.34 33.58
CA LEU A 179 -16.60 4.44 34.57
C LEU A 179 -17.66 3.34 34.35
N ASP A 180 -17.91 2.96 33.10
CA ASP A 180 -18.75 1.82 32.72
C ASP A 180 -18.09 0.44 32.98
N GLY A 181 -16.88 0.41 33.55
CA GLY A 181 -16.14 -0.82 33.86
C GLY A 181 -15.49 -1.49 32.64
N ALA A 182 -15.34 -0.78 31.51
CA ALA A 182 -14.71 -1.35 30.33
C ALA A 182 -13.21 -1.62 30.56
N SER A 183 -12.79 -2.85 30.25
CA SER A 183 -11.37 -3.21 30.25
C SER A 183 -10.59 -2.45 29.17
N ILE A 184 -9.26 -2.39 29.30
CA ILE A 184 -8.42 -1.72 28.29
C ILE A 184 -8.52 -2.36 26.90
N TRP A 185 -8.73 -3.68 26.83
CA TRP A 185 -8.98 -4.40 25.59
C TRP A 185 -10.34 -4.05 25.00
N THR A 186 -11.35 -3.89 25.84
CA THR A 186 -12.69 -3.45 25.43
C THR A 186 -12.62 -2.03 24.87
N ILE A 187 -11.93 -1.12 25.54
CA ILE A 187 -11.72 0.26 25.07
C ILE A 187 -10.99 0.27 23.72
N PHE A 188 -9.91 -0.51 23.59
CA PHE A 188 -9.18 -0.60 22.34
C PHE A 188 -10.05 -1.13 21.19
N LEU A 189 -10.71 -2.28 21.38
CA LEU A 189 -11.46 -2.96 20.33
C LEU A 189 -12.80 -2.28 19.99
N ARG A 190 -13.52 -1.76 20.97
CA ARG A 190 -14.89 -1.24 20.80
C ARG A 190 -14.98 0.27 20.72
N VAL A 191 -13.95 1.01 21.15
CA VAL A 191 -13.94 2.48 21.12
C VAL A 191 -12.87 2.99 20.17
N MET A 192 -11.60 2.68 20.43
CA MET A 192 -10.47 3.30 19.72
C MET A 192 -10.37 2.85 18.26
N LEU A 193 -10.46 1.54 17.99
CA LEU A 193 -10.40 1.01 16.63
C LEU A 193 -11.55 1.50 15.74
N PRO A 194 -12.84 1.44 16.14
CA PRO A 194 -13.95 1.94 15.33
C PRO A 194 -13.91 3.44 15.06
N MET A 195 -13.40 4.24 16.01
CA MET A 195 -13.20 5.68 15.81
C MET A 195 -12.03 5.99 14.86
N SER A 196 -11.13 5.04 14.64
CA SER A 196 -9.96 5.17 13.78
C SER A 196 -10.13 4.51 12.41
N LYS A 197 -11.37 4.32 11.96
CA LYS A 197 -11.70 3.76 10.62
C LYS A 197 -10.90 4.39 9.47
N PRO A 198 -10.71 5.73 9.38
CA PRO A 198 -9.90 6.32 8.31
C PRO A 198 -8.44 5.81 8.33
N CYS A 199 -7.85 5.66 9.51
CA CYS A 199 -6.48 5.13 9.68
C CYS A 199 -6.39 3.64 9.34
N LEU A 200 -7.41 2.86 9.70
CA LEU A 200 -7.51 1.44 9.35
C LEU A 200 -7.55 1.25 7.83
N LEU A 201 -8.40 2.02 7.15
CA LEU A 201 -8.54 1.99 5.69
C LEU A 201 -7.25 2.39 4.98
N TYR A 202 -6.57 3.42 5.48
CA TYR A 202 -5.27 3.84 4.95
C TYR A 202 -4.23 2.72 5.08
N THR A 203 -4.11 2.12 6.27
CA THR A 203 -3.13 1.05 6.53
C THR A 203 -3.41 -0.19 5.68
N SER A 204 -4.68 -0.54 5.45
CA SER A 204 -5.06 -1.65 4.57
C SER A 204 -4.86 -1.39 3.08
N ARG A 205 -4.72 -0.12 2.67
CA ARG A 205 -4.54 0.27 1.26
C ARG A 205 -3.09 0.26 0.79
N CYS A 206 -2.13 0.18 1.72
CA CYS A 206 -0.70 0.14 1.42
C CYS A 206 -0.18 -1.28 1.15
N VAL A 207 -1.05 -2.19 0.69
CA VAL A 207 -0.72 -3.58 0.36
C VAL A 207 -1.05 -3.88 -1.09
#